data_AF-A0A378HZV8-F1
#
_entry.id   AF-A0A378HZV8-F1
#
_cell.length_a   1.000
_cell.length_b   1.000
_cell.length_c   1.000
_cell.angle_alpha   90.00
_cell.angle_beta   90.00
_cell.angle_gamma   90.00
#
_symmetry.space_group_name_H-M   'P 1'
#
loop_
_entity.id
_entity.type
_entity.pdbx_description
1 polymer ?
#
loop_
_entity_poly.entity_id
_entity_poly.type
_entity_poly.pdbx_seq_one_letter_code
_entity_poly.pdbx_strand_id
1 'polypeptide(L)'
;MKNDKQALFPWLIDEIYQAKAFIKYDIKQTEIRFHREIMTSWQASSSQKQTAVEFCTALIRLYSELLIVLTSGEPATPELHCLHENDLTRCYLKIQHLKLKAAGMLLLEEEVILAKELLFFYKNLNALLLNESAQTEIVDCQTKNKFLKKMVQAATPEEWLLALVHFANEIGKDSTSYQIQLNYLNNNELQTLNKMLMYPDFIALNNSIFFFKMNPNYLYSETIHLEKLISVKTRLKLLYNFIELLQRFSSQLLRQRGLQAEHDYLFHGEEIPPGINIEVNSGYQPLIIKALKEWRLHYLHLPNESTRVSGYLGELFRAYKFWFNPVSLIDSVMNFYTQVMHHEGDDEPFLTQLSLLYQQLTTTECLDLYGYFSNKDTNYLMRTLLASYQGFNLLSTSTLSDLEARAVYKVYTTLNLVMNALREELKNRHVVTAAYDHRLEDKILKPGRRNLQALQRILDIYCERPLQENKALEQLFSLLED
;
A
#
# COMPACT_ATOMS: atom_id res chain seq x y z
N MET A 1 16.88 13.63 -59.08
CA MET A 1 15.53 14.09 -59.44
C MET A 1 14.70 14.13 -58.17
N LYS A 2 14.43 15.34 -57.65
CA LYS A 2 13.55 15.56 -56.50
C LYS A 2 12.12 15.29 -56.95
N ASN A 3 11.38 14.47 -56.21
CA ASN A 3 9.98 14.19 -56.51
C ASN A 3 9.13 15.35 -55.99
N ASP A 4 8.85 16.32 -56.87
CA ASP A 4 8.02 17.51 -56.66
C ASP A 4 6.52 17.20 -56.47
N LYS A 5 6.17 16.05 -55.87
CA LYS A 5 4.79 15.68 -55.51
C LYS A 5 4.50 15.67 -54.01
N GLN A 6 5.50 15.89 -53.15
CA GLN A 6 5.30 15.95 -51.68
C GLN A 6 4.82 17.32 -51.16
N ALA A 7 4.73 18.34 -52.02
CA ALA A 7 4.42 19.71 -51.61
C ALA A 7 2.95 20.11 -51.82
N LEU A 8 1.99 19.18 -51.71
CA LEU A 8 0.57 19.51 -51.97
C LEU A 8 -0.31 19.69 -50.72
N PHE A 9 0.08 19.25 -49.51
CA PHE A 9 -0.75 19.48 -48.31
C PHE A 9 0.05 19.49 -46.99
N PRO A 10 0.81 20.54 -46.68
CA PRO A 10 1.57 20.66 -45.42
C PRO A 10 0.68 20.78 -44.16
N TRP A 11 -0.62 21.05 -44.31
CA TRP A 11 -1.60 21.11 -43.21
C TRP A 11 -2.37 19.80 -43.00
N LEU A 12 -2.17 18.80 -43.87
CA LEU A 12 -2.92 17.54 -43.85
C LEU A 12 -2.08 16.38 -43.25
N ILE A 13 -0.77 16.61 -43.06
CA ILE A 13 0.17 15.64 -42.50
C ILE A 13 0.69 16.24 -41.20
N ASP A 14 0.17 15.75 -40.09
CA ASP A 14 0.69 16.07 -38.77
C ASP A 14 2.09 15.42 -38.62
N GLU A 15 3.10 16.26 -38.34
CA GLU A 15 4.51 15.87 -38.21
C GLU A 15 4.71 14.74 -37.19
N ILE A 16 3.84 14.66 -36.17
CA ILE A 16 3.85 13.61 -35.14
C ILE A 16 3.45 12.26 -35.74
N TYR A 17 2.46 12.23 -36.62
CA TYR A 17 2.03 11.00 -37.31
C TYR A 17 3.05 10.54 -38.33
N GLN A 18 3.74 11.47 -38.99
CA GLN A 18 4.84 11.16 -39.90
C GLN A 18 6.04 10.56 -39.14
N ALA A 19 6.42 11.15 -38.00
CA ALA A 19 7.47 10.63 -37.13
C ALA A 19 7.11 9.23 -36.58
N LYS A 20 5.86 9.04 -36.13
CA LYS A 20 5.33 7.73 -35.68
C LYS A 20 5.40 6.68 -36.79
N ALA A 21 4.99 7.02 -38.01
CA ALA A 21 5.00 6.11 -39.15
C ALA A 21 6.43 5.71 -39.55
N PHE A 22 7.38 6.65 -39.50
CA PHE A 22 8.78 6.40 -39.79
C PHE A 22 9.41 5.45 -38.75
N ILE A 23 9.20 5.71 -37.45
CA ILE A 23 9.71 4.85 -36.37
C ILE A 23 9.12 3.44 -36.47
N LYS A 24 7.81 3.30 -36.73
CA LYS A 24 7.17 1.99 -36.93
C LYS A 24 7.73 1.23 -38.12
N TYR A 25 8.04 1.93 -39.21
CA TYR A 25 8.66 1.34 -40.39
C TYR A 25 10.06 0.79 -40.05
N ASP A 26 10.87 1.58 -39.36
CA ASP A 26 12.23 1.18 -38.96
C ASP A 26 12.23 0.02 -37.97
N ILE A 27 11.29 0.00 -37.01
CA ILE A 27 11.06 -1.14 -36.12
C ILE A 27 10.78 -2.39 -36.96
N LYS A 28 9.81 -2.32 -37.88
CA LYS A 28 9.42 -3.47 -38.69
C LYS A 28 10.57 -3.99 -39.55
N GLN A 29 11.35 -3.11 -40.17
CA GLN A 29 12.52 -3.51 -40.96
C GLN A 29 13.60 -4.17 -40.09
N THR A 30 13.90 -3.58 -38.95
CA THR A 30 14.91 -4.10 -38.00
C THR A 30 14.49 -5.46 -37.45
N GLU A 31 13.21 -5.66 -37.15
CA GLU A 31 12.68 -6.94 -36.68
C GLU A 31 12.67 -8.04 -37.75
N ILE A 32 12.34 -7.71 -39.00
CA ILE A 32 12.38 -8.67 -40.12
C ILE A 32 13.82 -9.14 -40.34
N ARG A 33 14.77 -8.21 -40.30
CA ARG A 33 16.21 -8.52 -40.40
C ARG A 33 16.68 -9.36 -39.22
N PHE A 34 16.31 -8.99 -38.00
CA PHE A 34 16.62 -9.78 -36.81
C PHE A 34 16.09 -11.23 -36.91
N HIS A 35 14.83 -11.42 -37.30
CA HIS A 35 14.27 -12.76 -37.47
C HIS A 35 14.99 -13.56 -38.57
N ARG A 36 15.21 -12.94 -39.73
CA ARG A 36 15.83 -13.59 -40.89
C ARG A 36 17.30 -13.94 -40.65
N GLU A 37 18.09 -13.00 -40.12
CA GLU A 37 19.55 -13.14 -40.01
C GLU A 37 19.97 -13.94 -38.77
N ILE A 38 19.16 -13.93 -37.69
CA ILE A 38 19.54 -14.54 -36.41
C ILE A 38 18.69 -15.77 -36.07
N MET A 39 17.36 -15.68 -36.16
CA MET A 39 16.47 -16.68 -35.53
C MET A 39 16.08 -17.84 -36.47
N THR A 40 16.25 -17.70 -37.78
CA THR A 40 16.05 -18.83 -38.72
C THR A 40 17.21 -19.84 -38.75
N SER A 41 18.40 -19.42 -38.30
CA SER A 41 19.64 -20.20 -38.35
C SER A 41 20.48 -20.05 -37.08
N TRP A 42 19.81 -20.02 -35.92
CA TRP A 42 20.47 -19.83 -34.63
C TRP A 42 21.44 -20.98 -34.33
N GLN A 43 22.75 -20.70 -34.38
CA GLN A 43 23.82 -21.65 -34.07
C GLN A 43 24.64 -21.24 -32.84
N ALA A 44 24.22 -20.17 -32.14
CA ALA A 44 24.88 -19.61 -30.96
C ALA A 44 26.37 -19.26 -31.14
N SER A 45 26.82 -19.00 -32.38
CA SER A 45 28.20 -18.58 -32.64
C SER A 45 28.48 -17.19 -32.08
N SER A 46 29.74 -16.91 -31.72
CA SER A 46 30.14 -15.61 -31.14
C SER A 46 29.77 -14.42 -32.05
N SER A 47 29.94 -14.57 -33.36
CA SER A 47 29.57 -13.51 -34.31
C SER A 47 28.05 -13.31 -34.42
N GLN A 48 27.26 -14.39 -34.42
CA GLN A 48 25.80 -14.29 -34.44
C GLN A 48 25.25 -13.65 -33.15
N LYS A 49 25.85 -13.94 -31.99
CA LYS A 49 25.49 -13.29 -30.72
C LYS A 49 25.74 -11.79 -30.77
N GLN A 50 26.91 -11.37 -31.26
CA GLN A 50 27.24 -9.95 -31.39
C GLN A 50 26.26 -9.21 -32.31
N THR A 51 25.94 -9.78 -33.47
CA THR A 51 24.96 -9.21 -34.39
C THR A 51 23.54 -9.19 -33.78
N ALA A 52 23.17 -10.22 -33.00
CA ALA A 52 21.90 -10.25 -32.28
C ALA A 52 21.78 -9.14 -31.22
N VAL A 53 22.86 -8.84 -30.50
CA VAL A 53 22.95 -7.73 -29.53
C VAL A 53 22.79 -6.38 -30.23
N GLU A 54 23.43 -6.18 -31.38
CA GLU A 54 23.31 -4.95 -32.16
C GLU A 54 21.86 -4.70 -32.60
N PHE A 55 21.18 -5.75 -33.08
CA PHE A 55 19.76 -5.68 -33.42
C PHE A 55 18.87 -5.40 -32.20
N CYS A 56 19.12 -6.06 -31.07
CA CYS A 56 18.36 -5.81 -29.84
C CYS A 56 18.55 -4.37 -29.35
N THR A 57 19.78 -3.86 -29.37
CA THR A 57 20.10 -2.48 -29.00
C THR A 57 19.41 -1.46 -29.90
N ALA A 58 19.40 -1.71 -31.21
CA ALA A 58 18.68 -0.88 -32.17
C ALA A 58 17.16 -0.89 -31.92
N LEU A 59 16.57 -2.05 -31.65
CA LEU A 59 15.15 -2.20 -31.34
C LEU A 59 14.77 -1.53 -30.01
N ILE A 60 15.59 -1.66 -28.96
CA ILE A 60 15.40 -0.97 -27.68
C ILE A 60 15.33 0.54 -27.89
N ARG A 61 16.24 1.10 -28.70
CA ARG A 61 16.24 2.53 -29.03
C ARG A 61 14.96 2.94 -29.75
N LEU A 62 14.60 2.22 -30.82
CA LEU A 62 13.43 2.54 -31.64
C LEU A 62 12.10 2.43 -30.87
N TYR A 63 11.95 1.43 -29.99
CA TYR A 63 10.76 1.31 -29.13
C TYR A 63 10.73 2.40 -28.04
N SER A 64 11.88 2.85 -27.55
CA SER A 64 11.95 3.98 -26.61
C SER A 64 11.56 5.30 -27.29
N GLU A 65 12.02 5.53 -28.51
CA GLU A 65 11.63 6.68 -29.33
C GLU A 65 10.13 6.65 -29.67
N LEU A 66 9.59 5.47 -30.02
CA LEU A 66 8.16 5.30 -30.26
C LEU A 66 7.33 5.66 -29.01
N LEU A 67 7.76 5.23 -27.82
CA LEU A 67 7.06 5.53 -26.58
C LEU A 67 7.05 7.02 -26.28
N ILE A 68 8.15 7.75 -26.50
CA ILE A 68 8.22 9.21 -26.33
C ILE A 68 7.17 9.90 -27.23
N VAL A 69 7.05 9.46 -28.48
CA VAL A 69 6.06 9.99 -29.43
C VAL A 69 4.62 9.65 -29.00
N LEU A 70 4.40 8.49 -28.38
CA LEU A 70 3.06 8.05 -27.94
C LEU A 70 2.62 8.67 -26.60
N THR A 71 3.53 9.07 -25.71
CA THR A 71 3.21 9.58 -24.36
C THR A 71 3.32 11.10 -24.21
N SER A 72 3.57 11.82 -25.31
CA SER A 72 3.61 13.30 -25.32
C SER A 72 2.19 13.88 -25.15
N GLY A 73 1.60 13.80 -23.93
CA GLY A 73 0.28 14.37 -23.65
C GLY A 73 -0.35 14.06 -22.28
N GLU A 74 -0.10 12.88 -21.67
CA GLU A 74 -0.77 12.50 -20.41
C GLU A 74 0.11 11.59 -19.52
N PRO A 75 0.20 11.83 -18.20
CA PRO A 75 0.86 10.93 -17.27
C PRO A 75 -0.17 10.01 -16.61
N ALA A 76 -0.48 8.89 -17.25
CA ALA A 76 -1.10 7.75 -16.57
C ALA A 76 -0.54 6.47 -17.19
N THR A 77 0.51 5.93 -16.56
CA THR A 77 1.08 4.65 -16.96
C THR A 77 0.38 3.52 -16.23
N PRO A 78 -0.30 2.59 -16.91
CA PRO A 78 -0.65 1.32 -16.30
C PRO A 78 0.63 0.57 -15.88
N GLU A 79 0.59 -0.06 -14.70
CA GLU A 79 1.68 -0.88 -14.16
C GLU A 79 2.03 -2.01 -15.14
N LEU A 80 3.32 -2.17 -15.45
CA LEU A 80 3.77 -3.25 -16.34
C LEU A 80 3.82 -4.58 -15.57
N HIS A 81 2.93 -5.52 -15.93
CA HIS A 81 2.97 -6.90 -15.44
C HIS A 81 3.81 -7.81 -16.36
N CYS A 82 5.07 -7.44 -16.62
CA CYS A 82 5.96 -8.26 -17.45
C CYS A 82 6.89 -9.13 -16.60
N LEU A 83 6.77 -10.45 -16.73
CA LEU A 83 7.66 -11.42 -16.09
C LEU A 83 8.96 -11.56 -16.89
N HIS A 84 10.11 -11.50 -16.19
CA HIS A 84 11.44 -11.76 -16.75
C HIS A 84 11.57 -13.22 -17.18
N GLU A 85 12.11 -13.45 -18.37
CA GLU A 85 12.36 -14.80 -18.92
C GLU A 85 13.85 -15.13 -18.85
N ASN A 86 14.18 -16.33 -18.35
CA ASN A 86 15.57 -16.80 -18.20
C ASN A 86 16.06 -17.63 -19.39
N ASP A 87 15.20 -17.88 -20.38
CA ASP A 87 15.52 -18.63 -21.59
C ASP A 87 15.34 -17.75 -22.83
N LEU A 88 16.38 -17.73 -23.68
CA LEU A 88 16.44 -16.94 -24.91
C LEU A 88 15.29 -17.31 -25.86
N THR A 89 14.99 -18.61 -25.98
CA THR A 89 13.94 -19.12 -26.87
C THR A 89 12.57 -18.69 -26.38
N ARG A 90 12.27 -18.85 -25.09
CA ARG A 90 11.02 -18.39 -24.48
C ARG A 90 10.85 -16.87 -24.53
N CYS A 91 11.90 -16.11 -24.26
CA CYS A 91 11.89 -14.66 -24.37
C CYS A 91 11.51 -14.22 -25.79
N TYR A 92 12.09 -14.87 -26.80
CA TYR A 92 11.77 -14.59 -28.19
C TYR A 92 10.35 -15.00 -28.60
N LEU A 93 9.86 -16.15 -28.12
CA LEU A 93 8.47 -16.57 -28.38
C LEU A 93 7.45 -15.59 -27.81
N LYS A 94 7.72 -15.02 -26.63
CA LYS A 94 6.88 -13.94 -26.06
C LYS A 94 6.89 -12.69 -26.92
N ILE A 95 8.06 -12.28 -27.44
CA ILE A 95 8.16 -11.17 -28.39
C ILE A 95 7.31 -11.45 -29.64
N GLN A 96 7.39 -12.65 -30.21
CA GLN A 96 6.58 -13.02 -31.37
C GLN A 96 5.07 -13.01 -31.09
N HIS A 97 4.65 -13.50 -29.91
CA HIS A 97 3.26 -13.46 -29.50
C HIS A 97 2.74 -12.02 -29.35
N LEU A 98 3.52 -11.14 -28.72
CA LEU A 98 3.19 -9.72 -28.58
C LEU A 98 3.11 -9.03 -29.94
N LYS A 99 3.99 -9.38 -30.88
CA LYS A 99 3.93 -8.86 -32.25
C LYS A 99 2.70 -9.31 -33.03
N LEU A 100 2.24 -10.55 -32.85
CA LEU A 100 1.00 -11.03 -33.45
C LEU A 100 -0.21 -10.28 -32.89
N LYS A 101 -0.21 -9.99 -31.58
CA LYS A 101 -1.21 -9.15 -30.93
C LYS A 101 -1.20 -7.70 -31.47
N ALA A 102 -0.02 -7.20 -31.85
CA ALA A 102 0.17 -5.87 -32.44
C ALA A 102 -0.36 -5.72 -33.88
N ALA A 103 -0.70 -6.82 -34.55
CA ALA A 103 -1.17 -6.79 -35.95
C ALA A 103 -2.66 -6.40 -36.09
N GLY A 104 -3.40 -6.25 -34.98
CA GLY A 104 -4.79 -5.77 -34.95
C GLY A 104 -4.91 -4.24 -34.89
N MET A 105 -6.11 -3.70 -35.09
CA MET A 105 -6.39 -2.29 -34.75
C MET A 105 -6.42 -2.15 -33.22
N LEU A 106 -5.43 -1.45 -32.67
CA LEU A 106 -5.29 -1.22 -31.24
C LEU A 106 -5.68 0.22 -30.89
N LEU A 107 -6.29 0.40 -29.72
CA LEU A 107 -6.45 1.72 -29.11
C LEU A 107 -5.08 2.28 -28.71
N LEU A 108 -4.96 3.61 -28.60
CA LEU A 108 -3.68 4.27 -28.27
C LEU A 108 -3.08 3.77 -26.95
N GLU A 109 -3.91 3.54 -25.93
CA GLU A 109 -3.49 3.00 -24.64
C GLU A 109 -2.92 1.58 -24.74
N GLU A 110 -3.56 0.73 -25.55
CA GLU A 110 -3.10 -0.64 -25.80
C GLU A 110 -1.80 -0.66 -26.60
N GLU A 111 -1.64 0.30 -27.53
CA GLU A 111 -0.41 0.49 -28.29
C GLU A 111 0.77 0.91 -27.38
N VAL A 112 0.52 1.79 -26.40
CA VAL A 112 1.50 2.19 -25.39
C VAL A 112 1.90 1.02 -24.50
N ILE A 113 0.92 0.24 -24.00
CA ILE A 113 1.18 -0.94 -23.18
C ILE A 113 2.05 -1.91 -23.98
N LEU A 114 1.62 -2.26 -25.19
CA LEU A 114 2.31 -3.24 -26.02
C LEU A 114 3.73 -2.79 -26.40
N ALA A 115 3.95 -1.51 -26.69
CA ALA A 115 5.28 -0.97 -26.96
C ALA A 115 6.20 -1.07 -25.72
N LYS A 116 5.67 -0.87 -24.50
CA LYS A 116 6.43 -1.08 -23.26
C LYS A 116 6.74 -2.55 -23.00
N GLU A 117 5.79 -3.46 -23.24
CA GLU A 117 6.02 -4.90 -23.08
C GLU A 117 7.11 -5.39 -24.06
N LEU A 118 7.05 -4.95 -25.32
CA LEU A 118 8.07 -5.26 -26.31
C LEU A 118 9.44 -4.68 -25.93
N LEU A 119 9.49 -3.43 -25.48
CA LEU A 119 10.73 -2.82 -24.98
C LEU A 119 11.33 -3.63 -23.83
N PHE A 120 10.51 -4.07 -22.87
CA PHE A 120 10.95 -4.90 -21.75
C PHE A 120 11.55 -6.23 -22.24
N PHE A 121 10.86 -6.96 -23.12
CA PHE A 121 11.36 -8.25 -23.60
C PHE A 121 12.59 -8.11 -24.52
N TYR A 122 12.73 -7.03 -25.29
CA TYR A 122 13.96 -6.77 -26.04
C TYR A 122 15.15 -6.44 -25.12
N LYS A 123 14.94 -5.70 -24.03
CA LYS A 123 15.96 -5.49 -22.99
C LYS A 123 16.38 -6.80 -22.33
N ASN A 124 15.40 -7.64 -21.99
CA ASN A 124 15.66 -8.95 -21.43
C ASN A 124 16.46 -9.84 -22.40
N LEU A 125 16.04 -9.90 -23.68
CA LEU A 125 16.75 -10.66 -24.70
C LEU A 125 18.20 -10.17 -24.88
N ASN A 126 18.43 -8.87 -24.83
CA ASN A 126 19.77 -8.29 -24.92
C ASN A 126 20.66 -8.70 -23.73
N ALA A 127 20.11 -8.69 -22.51
CA ALA A 127 20.81 -9.12 -21.31
C ALA A 127 21.18 -10.62 -21.37
N LEU A 128 20.26 -11.47 -21.84
CA LEU A 128 20.53 -12.89 -22.05
C LEU A 128 21.60 -13.15 -23.13
N LEU A 129 21.67 -12.31 -24.16
CA LEU A 129 22.62 -12.45 -25.27
C LEU A 129 24.05 -12.04 -24.91
N LEU A 130 24.20 -11.00 -24.09
CA LEU A 130 25.50 -10.46 -23.71
C LEU A 130 26.28 -11.38 -22.77
N ASN A 131 25.67 -12.43 -22.20
CA ASN A 131 26.21 -13.18 -21.06
C ASN A 131 26.63 -12.27 -19.88
N GLU A 132 26.31 -10.98 -19.94
CA GLU A 132 26.19 -10.08 -18.82
C GLU A 132 24.96 -10.58 -18.07
N SER A 133 25.14 -11.66 -17.29
CA SER A 133 24.39 -11.80 -16.07
C SER A 133 24.39 -10.41 -15.44
N ALA A 134 23.21 -9.82 -15.26
CA ALA A 134 22.94 -8.51 -14.71
C ALA A 134 23.67 -8.25 -13.37
N GLN A 135 25.00 -8.14 -13.37
CA GLN A 135 25.81 -8.25 -12.16
C GLN A 135 25.78 -7.00 -11.30
N THR A 136 25.24 -5.90 -11.80
CA THR A 136 25.00 -4.70 -10.99
C THR A 136 23.66 -4.73 -10.23
N GLU A 137 22.67 -5.53 -10.67
CA GLU A 137 21.38 -5.73 -9.97
C GLU A 137 21.24 -7.12 -9.31
N ILE A 138 21.99 -8.12 -9.79
CA ILE A 138 21.99 -9.50 -9.28
C ILE A 138 22.68 -9.59 -7.92
N VAL A 139 23.69 -8.77 -7.62
CA VAL A 139 24.33 -8.80 -6.29
C VAL A 139 23.33 -8.39 -5.20
N ASP A 140 22.45 -7.43 -5.50
CA ASP A 140 21.39 -6.99 -4.58
C ASP A 140 20.19 -7.96 -4.56
N CYS A 141 19.90 -8.63 -5.67
CA CYS A 141 18.86 -9.67 -5.75
C CYS A 141 19.28 -11.01 -5.10
N GLN A 142 20.57 -11.38 -5.13
CA GLN A 142 21.08 -12.63 -4.55
C GLN A 142 21.18 -12.60 -3.03
N THR A 143 21.55 -11.46 -2.42
CA THR A 143 21.48 -11.26 -0.96
C THR A 143 20.03 -11.24 -0.46
N LYS A 144 19.10 -10.59 -1.17
CA LYS A 144 17.66 -10.57 -0.83
C LYS A 144 17.00 -11.96 -0.94
N ASN A 145 17.44 -12.77 -1.90
CA ASN A 145 17.00 -14.17 -2.06
C ASN A 145 17.49 -15.07 -0.90
N LYS A 146 18.62 -14.75 -0.24
CA LYS A 146 19.14 -15.55 0.90
C LYS A 146 18.17 -15.59 2.09
N PHE A 147 17.55 -14.45 2.44
CA PHE A 147 16.61 -14.40 3.57
C PHE A 147 15.28 -15.05 3.22
N LEU A 148 14.81 -14.90 1.99
CA LEU A 148 13.62 -15.60 1.51
C LEU A 148 13.82 -17.13 1.54
N LYS A 149 15.00 -17.62 1.10
CA LYS A 149 15.35 -19.05 1.22
C LYS A 149 15.42 -19.51 2.67
N LYS A 150 15.96 -18.69 3.58
CA LYS A 150 15.95 -18.99 5.02
C LYS A 150 14.53 -19.07 5.57
N MET A 151 13.60 -18.22 5.12
CA MET A 151 12.19 -18.33 5.51
C MET A 151 11.57 -19.64 5.03
N VAL A 152 11.82 -20.04 3.78
CA VAL A 152 11.31 -21.30 3.23
C VAL A 152 11.90 -22.53 3.94
N GLN A 153 13.15 -22.43 4.40
CA GLN A 153 13.87 -23.51 5.08
C GLN A 153 13.74 -23.50 6.60
N ALA A 154 13.03 -22.52 7.17
CA ALA A 154 12.91 -22.38 8.62
C ALA A 154 12.20 -23.59 9.23
N ALA A 155 12.82 -24.20 10.25
CA ALA A 155 12.25 -25.35 10.95
C ALA A 155 11.42 -24.90 12.17
N THR A 156 11.71 -23.71 12.70
CA THR A 156 11.06 -23.17 13.90
C THR A 156 10.41 -21.80 13.65
N PRO A 157 9.38 -21.42 14.44
CA PRO A 157 8.76 -20.10 14.35
C PRO A 157 9.75 -18.95 14.64
N GLU A 158 10.77 -19.18 15.48
CA GLU A 158 11.81 -18.17 15.74
C GLU A 158 12.66 -17.90 14.50
N GLU A 159 13.18 -18.94 13.87
CA GLU A 159 13.99 -18.81 12.64
C GLU A 159 13.20 -18.12 11.55
N TRP A 160 11.92 -18.48 11.40
CA TRP A 160 11.05 -17.89 10.41
C TRP A 160 10.77 -16.42 10.66
N LEU A 161 10.42 -16.03 11.89
CA LEU A 161 10.10 -14.64 12.21
C LEU A 161 11.33 -13.74 12.01
N LEU A 162 12.51 -14.18 12.44
CA LEU A 162 13.76 -13.44 12.25
C LEU A 162 14.14 -13.34 10.77
N ALA A 163 14.00 -14.44 10.01
CA ALA A 163 14.23 -14.43 8.57
C ALA A 163 13.26 -13.48 7.85
N LEU A 164 12.00 -13.42 8.29
CA LEU A 164 10.99 -12.49 7.79
C LEU A 164 11.34 -11.03 8.10
N VAL A 165 11.77 -10.71 9.32
CA VAL A 165 12.21 -9.37 9.70
C VAL A 165 13.43 -8.94 8.88
N HIS A 166 14.42 -9.81 8.71
CA HIS A 166 15.59 -9.52 7.88
C HIS A 166 15.22 -9.35 6.41
N PHE A 167 14.34 -10.19 5.87
CA PHE A 167 13.84 -10.06 4.50
C PHE A 167 13.11 -8.72 4.30
N ALA A 168 12.24 -8.33 5.23
CA ALA A 168 11.54 -7.05 5.21
C ALA A 168 12.52 -5.86 5.25
N ASN A 169 13.55 -5.93 6.10
CA ASN A 169 14.57 -4.89 6.22
C ASN A 169 15.39 -4.71 4.94
N GLU A 170 15.67 -5.80 4.21
CA GLU A 170 16.52 -5.79 3.01
C GLU A 170 15.77 -5.37 1.73
N ILE A 171 14.48 -5.69 1.61
CA ILE A 171 13.68 -5.27 0.44
C ILE A 171 13.40 -3.76 0.48
N GLY A 172 13.29 -3.17 1.67
CA GLY A 172 13.07 -1.74 1.82
C GLY A 172 11.73 -1.27 1.23
N LYS A 173 11.73 -0.06 0.65
CA LYS A 173 10.52 0.74 0.32
C LYS A 173 9.72 0.26 -0.90
N ASP A 174 10.19 -0.73 -1.66
CA ASP A 174 9.61 -1.07 -2.96
C ASP A 174 8.78 -2.37 -2.92
N SER A 175 7.45 -2.23 -2.96
CA SER A 175 6.50 -3.35 -3.07
C SER A 175 6.64 -4.13 -4.39
N THR A 176 7.19 -3.50 -5.42
CA THR A 176 7.44 -4.13 -6.72
C THR A 176 8.60 -5.11 -6.60
N SER A 177 9.69 -4.70 -5.95
CA SER A 177 10.81 -5.56 -5.57
C SER A 177 10.35 -6.79 -4.78
N TYR A 178 9.39 -6.62 -3.86
CA TYR A 178 8.83 -7.74 -3.08
C TYR A 178 8.19 -8.85 -3.94
N GLN A 179 7.29 -8.49 -4.86
CA GLN A 179 6.63 -9.46 -5.74
C GLN A 179 7.63 -10.13 -6.68
N ILE A 180 8.61 -9.36 -7.17
CA ILE A 180 9.70 -9.88 -8.01
C ILE A 180 10.52 -10.92 -7.23
N GLN A 181 10.84 -10.68 -5.95
CA GLN A 181 11.56 -11.65 -5.12
C GLN A 181 10.78 -12.95 -4.91
N LEU A 182 9.48 -12.89 -4.63
CA LEU A 182 8.64 -14.08 -4.48
C LEU A 182 8.50 -14.86 -5.79
N ASN A 183 8.52 -14.19 -6.93
CA ASN A 183 8.48 -14.83 -8.24
C ASN A 183 9.70 -15.74 -8.51
N TYR A 184 10.85 -15.49 -7.89
CA TYR A 184 12.03 -16.35 -8.03
C TYR A 184 11.93 -17.68 -7.28
N LEU A 185 10.95 -17.84 -6.38
CA LEU A 185 10.73 -19.12 -5.71
C LEU A 185 10.27 -20.17 -6.72
N ASN A 186 10.83 -21.36 -6.65
CA ASN A 186 10.32 -22.49 -7.41
C ASN A 186 8.99 -23.01 -6.82
N ASN A 187 8.29 -23.87 -7.55
CA ASN A 187 6.96 -24.35 -7.14
C ASN A 187 6.98 -25.08 -5.78
N ASN A 188 8.04 -25.83 -5.49
CA ASN A 188 8.17 -26.54 -4.22
C ASN A 188 8.42 -25.56 -3.06
N GLU A 189 9.29 -24.58 -3.26
CA GLU A 189 9.59 -23.54 -2.26
C GLU A 189 8.34 -22.70 -1.94
N LEU A 190 7.57 -22.32 -2.96
CA LEU A 190 6.35 -21.55 -2.80
C LEU A 190 5.25 -22.35 -2.08
N GLN A 191 5.11 -23.64 -2.39
CA GLN A 191 4.21 -24.54 -1.66
C GLN A 191 4.65 -24.75 -0.22
N THR A 192 5.95 -24.92 0.04
CA THR A 192 6.50 -25.05 1.39
C THR A 192 6.24 -23.80 2.21
N LEU A 193 6.48 -22.61 1.65
CA LEU A 193 6.19 -21.34 2.31
C LEU A 193 4.71 -21.22 2.69
N ASN A 194 3.81 -21.55 1.75
CA ASN A 194 2.37 -21.49 1.99
C ASN A 194 1.90 -22.53 3.01
N LYS A 195 2.46 -23.75 2.99
CA LYS A 195 2.18 -24.79 3.98
C LYS A 195 2.73 -24.45 5.36
N MET A 196 3.86 -23.74 5.43
CA MET A 196 4.48 -23.38 6.69
C MET A 196 3.56 -22.52 7.56
N LEU A 197 2.85 -21.57 6.92
CA LEU A 197 1.87 -20.71 7.58
C LEU A 197 0.63 -21.46 8.11
N MET A 198 0.49 -22.75 7.78
CA MET A 198 -0.60 -23.62 8.23
C MET A 198 -0.21 -24.49 9.43
N TYR A 199 1.08 -24.55 9.80
CA TYR A 199 1.49 -25.37 10.94
C TYR A 199 1.04 -24.74 12.26
N PRO A 200 0.57 -25.54 13.25
CA PRO A 200 0.01 -25.04 14.50
C PRO A 200 0.89 -24.02 15.23
N ASP A 201 2.21 -24.25 15.28
CA ASP A 201 3.15 -23.37 15.97
C ASP A 201 3.28 -22.00 15.27
N PHE A 202 3.19 -21.97 13.95
CA PHE A 202 3.24 -20.74 13.15
C PHE A 202 1.91 -19.99 13.22
N ILE A 203 0.78 -20.71 13.22
CA ILE A 203 -0.54 -20.13 13.47
C ILE A 203 -0.56 -19.50 14.88
N ALA A 204 -0.09 -20.21 15.90
CA ALA A 204 -0.01 -19.71 17.27
C ALA A 204 0.88 -18.46 17.40
N LEU A 205 2.02 -18.42 16.69
CA LEU A 205 2.86 -17.22 16.61
C LEU A 205 2.12 -16.06 15.94
N ASN A 206 1.53 -16.27 14.76
CA ASN A 206 0.83 -15.22 14.01
C ASN A 206 -0.36 -14.67 14.81
N ASN A 207 -1.12 -15.54 15.48
CA ASN A 207 -2.21 -15.17 16.37
C ASN A 207 -1.72 -14.39 17.59
N SER A 208 -0.56 -14.77 18.16
CA SER A 208 0.05 -14.01 19.26
C SER A 208 0.49 -12.61 18.80
N ILE A 209 1.09 -12.47 17.62
CA ILE A 209 1.45 -11.16 17.03
C ILE A 209 0.19 -10.32 16.81
N PHE A 210 -0.89 -10.91 16.28
CA PHE A 210 -2.18 -10.23 16.12
C PHE A 210 -2.76 -9.75 17.47
N PHE A 211 -2.72 -10.60 18.49
CA PHE A 211 -3.17 -10.24 19.82
C PHE A 211 -2.39 -9.06 20.39
N PHE A 212 -1.06 -9.05 20.29
CA PHE A 212 -0.24 -7.94 20.77
C PHE A 212 -0.38 -6.69 19.90
N LYS A 213 -0.65 -6.81 18.59
CA LYS A 213 -1.05 -5.67 17.73
C LYS A 213 -2.29 -4.98 18.30
N MET A 214 -3.28 -5.76 18.74
CA MET A 214 -4.52 -5.25 19.33
C MET A 214 -4.33 -4.71 20.75
N ASN A 215 -3.51 -5.39 21.55
CA ASN A 215 -3.32 -5.10 22.96
C ASN A 215 -1.82 -4.97 23.29
N PRO A 216 -1.13 -3.90 22.83
CA PRO A 216 0.33 -3.77 22.95
C PRO A 216 0.81 -3.68 24.40
N ASN A 217 -0.06 -3.28 25.33
CA ASN A 217 0.22 -3.22 26.77
C ASN A 217 0.59 -4.58 27.36
N TYR A 218 0.07 -5.69 26.80
CA TYR A 218 0.33 -7.04 27.31
C TYR A 218 1.64 -7.64 26.81
N LEU A 219 2.36 -6.94 25.92
CA LEU A 219 3.64 -7.44 25.41
C LEU A 219 4.75 -7.35 26.46
N TYR A 220 4.64 -6.41 27.41
CA TYR A 220 5.63 -6.18 28.46
C TYR A 220 4.98 -6.31 29.83
N SER A 221 5.73 -6.84 30.79
CA SER A 221 5.28 -7.00 32.18
C SER A 221 5.26 -5.69 32.97
N GLU A 222 5.95 -4.65 32.47
CA GLU A 222 6.09 -3.34 33.11
C GLU A 222 5.24 -2.28 32.42
N THR A 223 4.79 -1.27 33.16
CA THR A 223 4.10 -0.10 32.60
C THR A 223 5.05 0.70 31.71
N ILE A 224 4.73 0.80 30.42
CA ILE A 224 5.53 1.52 29.45
C ILE A 224 4.98 2.93 29.20
N HIS A 225 5.88 3.91 29.00
CA HIS A 225 5.54 5.25 28.54
C HIS A 225 4.73 5.21 27.22
N LEU A 226 3.74 6.10 27.12
CA LEU A 226 2.78 6.16 26.02
C LEU A 226 3.45 6.22 24.63
N GLU A 227 4.52 7.00 24.47
CA GLU A 227 5.24 7.13 23.20
C GLU A 227 5.87 5.80 22.74
N LYS A 228 6.48 5.07 23.67
CA LYS A 228 7.05 3.76 23.39
C LYS A 228 5.96 2.74 23.08
N LEU A 229 4.79 2.85 23.71
CA LEU A 229 3.62 2.03 23.39
C LEU A 229 3.12 2.28 21.96
N ILE A 230 3.04 3.55 21.54
CA ILE A 230 2.66 3.95 20.18
C ILE A 230 3.66 3.39 19.15
N SER A 231 4.95 3.49 19.45
CA SER A 231 6.02 2.92 18.61
C SER A 231 5.89 1.41 18.47
N VAL A 232 5.67 0.70 19.58
CA VAL A 232 5.46 -0.76 19.61
C VAL A 232 4.21 -1.15 18.81
N LYS A 233 3.09 -0.48 19.02
CA LYS A 233 1.83 -0.71 18.27
C LYS A 233 2.04 -0.54 16.78
N THR A 234 2.73 0.52 16.38
CA THR A 234 3.04 0.80 14.97
C THR A 234 3.90 -0.31 14.36
N ARG A 235 4.97 -0.74 15.05
CA ARG A 235 5.83 -1.82 14.56
C ARG A 235 5.10 -3.16 14.48
N LEU A 236 4.22 -3.47 15.44
CA LEU A 236 3.38 -4.68 15.41
C LEU A 236 2.37 -4.64 14.26
N LYS A 237 1.72 -3.49 14.00
CA LYS A 237 0.84 -3.31 12.84
C LYS A 237 1.60 -3.55 11.54
N LEU A 238 2.79 -2.96 11.38
CA LEU A 238 3.62 -3.13 10.18
C LEU A 238 4.07 -4.58 9.99
N LEU A 239 4.55 -5.22 11.05
CA LEU A 239 4.96 -6.63 11.02
C LEU A 239 3.80 -7.53 10.60
N TYR A 240 2.63 -7.37 11.21
CA TYR A 240 1.46 -8.19 10.89
C TYR A 240 0.96 -7.95 9.45
N ASN A 241 0.90 -6.70 9.02
CA ASN A 241 0.52 -6.36 7.64
C ASN A 241 1.50 -6.98 6.63
N PHE A 242 2.79 -7.07 6.96
CA PHE A 242 3.78 -7.72 6.10
C PHE A 242 3.55 -9.24 6.00
N ILE A 243 3.13 -9.88 7.10
CA ILE A 243 2.74 -11.30 7.11
C ILE A 243 1.50 -11.52 6.23
N GLU A 244 0.48 -10.67 6.33
CA GLU A 244 -0.70 -10.73 5.45
C GLU A 244 -0.32 -10.55 3.98
N LEU A 245 0.59 -9.61 3.69
CA LEU A 245 1.09 -9.34 2.35
C LEU A 245 1.80 -10.56 1.76
N LEU A 246 2.64 -11.22 2.56
CA LEU A 246 3.32 -12.46 2.22
C LEU A 246 2.32 -13.56 1.87
N GLN A 247 1.30 -13.78 2.71
CA GLN A 247 0.30 -14.81 2.48
C GLN A 247 -0.52 -14.53 1.22
N ARG A 248 -0.95 -13.27 1.03
CA ARG A 248 -1.71 -12.84 -0.14
C ARG A 248 -0.94 -13.04 -1.43
N PHE A 249 0.30 -12.56 -1.52
CA PHE A 249 1.08 -12.69 -2.73
C PHE A 249 1.50 -14.13 -3.01
N SER A 250 1.87 -14.90 -1.98
CA SER A 250 2.18 -16.32 -2.14
C SER A 250 0.98 -17.11 -2.67
N SER A 251 -0.22 -16.85 -2.13
CA SER A 251 -1.46 -17.46 -2.58
C SER A 251 -1.83 -17.06 -4.02
N GLN A 252 -1.65 -15.79 -4.38
CA GLN A 252 -1.86 -15.31 -5.75
C GLN A 252 -0.90 -15.98 -6.74
N LEU A 253 0.37 -16.09 -6.40
CA LEU A 253 1.38 -16.76 -7.22
C LEU A 253 1.10 -18.25 -7.39
N LEU A 254 0.65 -18.95 -6.35
CA LEU A 254 0.22 -20.35 -6.46
C LEU A 254 -0.92 -20.49 -7.47
N ARG A 255 -1.97 -19.66 -7.37
CA ARG A 255 -3.10 -19.67 -8.30
C ARG A 255 -2.68 -19.37 -9.74
N GLN A 256 -1.81 -18.39 -9.95
CA GLN A 256 -1.28 -18.04 -11.27
C GLN A 256 -0.47 -19.19 -11.89
N ARG A 257 0.22 -19.99 -11.07
CA ARG A 257 0.97 -21.17 -11.51
C ARG A 257 0.12 -22.45 -11.62
N GLY A 258 -1.20 -22.35 -11.45
CA GLY A 258 -2.11 -23.50 -11.48
C GLY A 258 -1.95 -24.44 -10.29
N LEU A 259 -1.37 -23.97 -9.19
CA LEU A 259 -1.19 -24.71 -7.95
C LEU A 259 -2.30 -24.34 -6.96
N GLN A 260 -2.70 -25.30 -6.12
CA GLN A 260 -3.69 -25.06 -5.09
C GLN A 260 -3.10 -24.15 -4.00
N ALA A 261 -3.74 -23.01 -3.78
CA ALA A 261 -3.49 -22.19 -2.60
C ALA A 261 -4.24 -22.80 -1.41
N GLU A 262 -3.53 -23.04 -0.31
CA GLU A 262 -4.11 -23.52 0.96
C GLU A 262 -5.01 -22.45 1.61
N HIS A 263 -5.72 -22.86 2.66
CA HIS A 263 -6.67 -22.03 3.41
C HIS A 263 -5.97 -20.87 4.13
N ASP A 264 -6.67 -19.75 4.32
CA ASP A 264 -6.15 -18.62 5.08
C ASP A 264 -6.58 -18.73 6.56
N TYR A 265 -5.60 -18.80 7.47
CA TYR A 265 -5.82 -18.82 8.91
C TYR A 265 -5.49 -17.48 9.60
N LEU A 266 -5.17 -16.43 8.83
CA LEU A 266 -4.87 -15.11 9.37
C LEU A 266 -6.15 -14.32 9.68
N PHE A 267 -6.05 -13.40 10.65
CA PHE A 267 -7.14 -12.48 10.99
C PHE A 267 -7.01 -11.18 10.18
N HIS A 268 -7.94 -10.94 9.26
CA HIS A 268 -7.92 -9.75 8.38
C HIS A 268 -8.65 -8.52 8.91
N GLY A 269 -8.67 -8.35 10.23
CA GLY A 269 -9.43 -7.31 10.94
C GLY A 269 -8.56 -6.39 11.81
N GLU A 270 -9.17 -5.32 12.29
CA GLU A 270 -8.60 -4.45 13.33
C GLU A 270 -9.33 -4.63 14.66
N GLU A 271 -10.26 -5.60 14.77
CA GLU A 271 -11.00 -5.91 15.99
C GLU A 271 -11.36 -7.39 16.05
N ILE A 272 -11.50 -7.92 17.28
CA ILE A 272 -11.99 -9.27 17.54
C ILE A 272 -13.45 -9.17 18.00
N PRO A 273 -14.39 -9.91 17.37
CA PRO A 273 -15.78 -9.93 17.82
C PRO A 273 -15.91 -10.31 19.31
N PRO A 274 -16.87 -9.72 20.04
CA PRO A 274 -17.05 -10.01 21.45
C PRO A 274 -17.38 -11.48 21.68
N GLY A 275 -16.70 -12.11 22.64
CA GLY A 275 -16.84 -13.54 22.96
C GLY A 275 -15.79 -14.44 22.32
N ILE A 276 -14.93 -13.90 21.44
CA ILE A 276 -13.80 -14.64 20.87
C ILE A 276 -12.53 -14.26 21.63
N ASN A 277 -11.82 -15.27 22.13
CA ASN A 277 -10.52 -15.11 22.77
C ASN A 277 -9.45 -15.76 21.90
N ILE A 278 -8.29 -15.11 21.80
CA ILE A 278 -7.12 -15.69 21.15
C ILE A 278 -6.27 -16.36 22.22
N GLU A 279 -5.96 -17.63 22.02
CA GLU A 279 -4.99 -18.34 22.86
C GLU A 279 -3.59 -17.80 22.55
N VAL A 280 -3.05 -17.03 23.49
CA VAL A 280 -1.72 -16.42 23.38
C VAL A 280 -0.72 -17.33 24.05
N ASN A 281 0.29 -17.77 23.31
CA ASN A 281 1.42 -18.46 23.90
C ASN A 281 2.41 -17.43 24.45
N SER A 282 2.49 -17.33 25.78
CA SER A 282 3.39 -16.40 26.48
C SER A 282 4.87 -16.64 26.16
N GLY A 283 5.23 -17.85 25.70
CA GLY A 283 6.58 -18.18 25.23
C GLY A 283 7.04 -17.37 24.01
N TYR A 284 6.12 -16.81 23.21
CA TYR A 284 6.49 -15.98 22.06
C TYR A 284 6.70 -14.50 22.39
N GLN A 285 6.36 -14.03 23.59
CA GLN A 285 6.62 -12.63 24.01
C GLN A 285 8.09 -12.19 23.79
N PRO A 286 9.11 -12.88 24.33
CA PRO A 286 10.50 -12.49 24.13
C PRO A 286 10.92 -12.53 22.67
N LEU A 287 10.40 -13.48 21.91
CA LEU A 287 10.66 -13.63 20.48
C LEU A 287 10.11 -12.43 19.68
N ILE A 288 8.87 -12.03 19.96
CA ILE A 288 8.23 -10.88 19.30
C ILE A 288 8.99 -9.60 19.66
N ILE A 289 9.37 -9.41 20.93
CA ILE A 289 10.17 -8.25 21.36
C ILE A 289 11.51 -8.20 20.61
N LYS A 290 12.19 -9.34 20.44
CA LYS A 290 13.43 -9.44 19.67
C LYS A 290 13.21 -9.04 18.21
N ALA A 291 12.18 -9.58 17.56
CA ALA A 291 11.82 -9.24 16.19
C ALA A 291 11.53 -7.73 16.01
N LEU A 292 10.80 -7.11 16.94
CA LEU A 292 10.51 -5.67 16.89
C LEU A 292 11.74 -4.78 17.10
N LYS A 293 12.76 -5.26 17.83
CA LYS A 293 14.04 -4.56 18.01
C LYS A 293 14.89 -4.61 16.74
N GLU A 294 14.88 -5.76 16.06
CA GLU A 294 15.62 -5.97 14.81
C GLU A 294 14.92 -5.37 13.59
N TRP A 295 13.62 -5.08 13.69
CA TRP A 295 12.86 -4.40 12.65
C TRP A 295 13.36 -2.97 12.46
N ARG A 296 14.08 -2.73 11.36
CA ARG A 296 14.51 -1.41 10.95
C ARG A 296 13.32 -0.77 10.25
N LEU A 297 12.75 0.25 10.90
CA LEU A 297 11.74 1.15 10.31
C LEU A 297 12.37 1.94 9.16
N HIS A 298 12.71 1.25 8.06
CA HIS A 298 12.58 1.87 6.76
C HIS A 298 11.09 2.06 6.66
N TYR A 299 10.62 3.29 6.86
CA TYR A 299 9.26 3.65 6.52
C TYR A 299 8.97 2.96 5.20
N LEU A 300 8.07 1.97 5.22
CA LEU A 300 7.32 1.57 4.05
C LEU A 300 6.60 2.86 3.64
N HIS A 301 7.34 3.76 2.98
CA HIS A 301 6.77 4.76 2.14
C HIS A 301 6.15 3.93 1.04
N LEU A 302 4.88 3.60 1.23
CA LEU A 302 3.97 3.60 0.10
C LEU A 302 4.35 4.85 -0.72
N PRO A 303 4.79 4.66 -1.97
CA PRO A 303 5.44 5.72 -2.72
C PRO A 303 4.46 6.88 -2.90
N ASN A 304 4.91 8.12 -2.70
CA ASN A 304 4.20 9.40 -2.86
C ASN A 304 3.29 9.86 -1.71
N GLU A 305 3.27 11.17 -1.51
CA GLU A 305 2.27 11.90 -0.71
C GLU A 305 0.84 11.53 -1.13
N SER A 306 0.62 11.22 -2.42
CA SER A 306 -0.66 10.68 -2.93
C SER A 306 -1.05 9.34 -2.29
N THR A 307 -0.11 8.52 -1.85
CA THR A 307 -0.41 7.19 -1.27
C THR A 307 -0.51 7.23 0.25
N ARG A 308 0.09 8.23 0.92
CA ARG A 308 -0.30 8.59 2.30
C ARG A 308 -1.75 9.07 2.33
N VAL A 309 -2.10 9.96 1.40
CA VAL A 309 -3.46 10.48 1.21
C VAL A 309 -4.45 9.37 0.81
N SER A 310 -4.07 8.45 -0.09
CA SER A 310 -4.86 7.26 -0.44
C SER A 310 -5.00 6.25 0.71
N GLY A 311 -3.99 6.14 1.57
CA GLY A 311 -4.05 5.33 2.80
C GLY A 311 -5.12 5.84 3.77
N TYR A 312 -5.22 7.16 3.97
CA TYR A 312 -6.27 7.78 4.78
C TYR A 312 -7.66 7.55 4.21
N LEU A 313 -7.82 7.76 2.91
CA LEU A 313 -9.07 7.45 2.21
C LEU A 313 -9.46 5.99 2.38
N GLY A 314 -8.51 5.08 2.20
CA GLY A 314 -8.70 3.65 2.44
C GLY A 314 -9.14 3.34 3.86
N GLU A 315 -8.55 3.97 4.88
CA GLU A 315 -8.97 3.80 6.28
C GLU A 315 -10.37 4.40 6.56
N LEU A 316 -10.72 5.56 5.98
CA LEU A 316 -12.06 6.14 6.05
C LEU A 316 -13.11 5.20 5.47
N PHE A 317 -12.90 4.70 4.25
CA PHE A 317 -13.80 3.72 3.62
C PHE A 317 -13.86 2.42 4.42
N ARG A 318 -12.74 2.00 5.02
CA ARG A 318 -12.68 0.77 5.84
C ARG A 318 -13.51 0.88 7.11
N ALA A 319 -13.66 2.08 7.70
CA ALA A 319 -14.54 2.29 8.85
C ALA A 319 -16.03 1.97 8.55
N TYR A 320 -16.39 1.94 7.26
CA TYR A 320 -17.73 1.59 6.77
C TYR A 320 -17.81 0.22 6.10
N LYS A 321 -16.68 -0.49 5.95
CA LYS A 321 -16.65 -1.77 5.25
C LYS A 321 -17.32 -2.85 6.09
N PHE A 322 -18.39 -3.43 5.55
CA PHE A 322 -19.32 -4.35 6.20
C PHE A 322 -20.23 -3.66 7.23
N TRP A 323 -19.75 -3.28 8.42
CA TRP A 323 -20.54 -2.63 9.47
C TRP A 323 -19.77 -1.42 10.05
N PHE A 324 -20.47 -0.34 10.37
CA PHE A 324 -19.86 0.90 10.89
C PHE A 324 -19.04 0.68 12.17
N ASN A 325 -17.79 1.14 12.15
CA ASN A 325 -16.86 1.18 13.28
C ASN A 325 -16.52 2.63 13.67
N PRO A 326 -17.12 3.17 14.75
CA PRO A 326 -16.90 4.54 15.19
C PRO A 326 -15.47 4.78 15.73
N VAL A 327 -14.87 3.77 16.36
CA VAL A 327 -13.49 3.85 16.88
C VAL A 327 -12.51 4.01 15.72
N SER A 328 -12.65 3.17 14.68
CA SER A 328 -11.77 3.27 13.51
C SER A 328 -11.92 4.60 12.80
N LEU A 329 -13.14 5.13 12.68
CA LEU A 329 -13.37 6.45 12.08
C LEU A 329 -12.66 7.55 12.87
N ILE A 330 -12.88 7.60 14.19
CA ILE A 330 -12.27 8.60 15.08
C ILE A 330 -10.75 8.50 15.02
N ASP A 331 -10.19 7.29 15.19
CA ASP A 331 -8.75 7.09 15.22
C ASP A 331 -8.11 7.53 13.90
N SER A 332 -8.68 7.16 12.74
CA SER A 332 -8.14 7.55 11.44
C SER A 332 -8.19 9.07 11.22
N VAL A 333 -9.30 9.72 11.58
CA VAL A 333 -9.44 11.18 11.45
C VAL A 333 -8.52 11.92 12.41
N MET A 334 -8.43 11.51 13.67
CA MET A 334 -7.58 12.16 14.66
C MET A 334 -6.09 11.94 14.38
N ASN A 335 -5.71 10.76 13.86
CA ASN A 335 -4.33 10.51 13.42
C ASN A 335 -3.95 11.36 12.21
N PHE A 336 -4.88 11.60 11.28
CA PHE A 336 -4.65 12.50 10.17
C PHE A 336 -4.51 13.95 10.66
N TYR A 337 -5.41 14.38 11.56
CA TYR A 337 -5.38 15.71 12.16
C TYR A 337 -4.06 15.99 12.89
N THR A 338 -3.58 15.07 13.74
CA THR A 338 -2.31 15.26 14.48
C THR A 338 -1.08 15.26 13.59
N GLN A 339 -1.14 14.63 12.42
CA GLN A 339 -0.03 14.65 11.46
C GLN A 339 0.05 15.95 10.67
N VAL A 340 -1.08 16.57 10.39
CA VAL A 340 -1.15 17.83 9.63
C VAL A 340 -0.98 19.03 10.56
N MET A 341 -1.51 18.95 11.79
CA MET A 341 -1.44 20.03 12.77
C MET A 341 -0.17 19.94 13.60
N HIS A 342 0.80 20.78 13.27
CA HIS A 342 2.03 20.95 14.06
C HIS A 342 1.89 22.01 15.18
N HIS A 343 0.89 22.89 15.13
CA HIS A 343 0.63 23.92 16.14
C HIS A 343 -0.88 24.09 16.39
N GLU A 344 -1.27 24.34 17.64
CA GLU A 344 -2.66 24.62 18.00
C GLU A 344 -3.04 26.06 17.60
N GLY A 345 -4.00 26.23 16.69
CA GLY A 345 -4.64 27.54 16.50
C GLY A 345 -5.24 27.83 15.12
N ASP A 346 -4.84 27.12 14.06
CA ASP A 346 -5.37 27.38 12.71
C ASP A 346 -5.81 26.08 12.02
N ASP A 347 -7.08 26.04 11.60
CA ASP A 347 -7.69 24.91 10.90
C ASP A 347 -7.38 24.91 9.38
N GLU A 348 -6.86 26.02 8.83
CA GLU A 348 -6.55 26.16 7.40
C GLU A 348 -5.62 25.07 6.84
N PRO A 349 -4.51 24.68 7.51
CA PRO A 349 -3.62 23.64 7.01
C PRO A 349 -4.34 22.29 6.86
N PHE A 350 -5.22 21.97 7.80
CA PHE A 350 -6.00 20.75 7.79
C PHE A 350 -7.07 20.74 6.69
N LEU A 351 -7.80 21.84 6.53
CA LEU A 351 -8.79 21.98 5.46
C LEU A 351 -8.15 21.92 4.06
N THR A 352 -6.97 22.54 3.89
CA THR A 352 -6.22 22.48 2.63
C THR A 352 -5.84 21.05 2.29
N GLN A 353 -5.36 20.28 3.27
CA GLN A 353 -5.00 18.88 3.06
C GLN A 353 -6.22 17.98 2.81
N LEU A 354 -7.35 18.23 3.49
CA LEU A 354 -8.62 17.53 3.20
C LEU A 354 -9.11 17.80 1.77
N SER A 355 -8.99 19.04 1.29
CA SER A 355 -9.36 19.41 -0.07
C SER A 355 -8.51 18.67 -1.11
N LEU A 356 -7.18 18.68 -0.95
CA LEU A 356 -6.27 17.92 -1.81
C LEU A 356 -6.57 16.41 -1.79
N LEU A 357 -6.98 15.88 -0.63
CA LEU A 357 -7.35 14.48 -0.45
C LEU A 357 -8.63 14.14 -1.22
N TYR A 358 -9.68 14.94 -1.10
CA TYR A 358 -10.93 14.68 -1.82
C TYR A 358 -10.83 14.95 -3.33
N GLN A 359 -9.96 15.86 -3.77
CA GLN A 359 -9.69 16.09 -5.20
C GLN A 359 -9.16 14.84 -5.92
N GLN A 360 -8.50 13.93 -5.21
CA GLN A 360 -7.99 12.68 -5.78
C GLN A 360 -9.08 11.61 -6.01
N LEU A 361 -10.24 11.76 -5.38
CA LEU A 361 -11.37 10.85 -5.55
C LEU A 361 -12.16 11.16 -6.81
N THR A 362 -12.75 10.14 -7.43
CA THR A 362 -13.81 10.32 -8.43
C THR A 362 -15.07 10.89 -7.80
N THR A 363 -15.94 11.53 -8.60
CA THR A 363 -17.21 12.08 -8.07
C THR A 363 -18.09 11.00 -7.46
N THR A 364 -18.05 9.78 -7.99
CA THR A 364 -18.77 8.62 -7.43
C THR A 364 -18.24 8.25 -6.05
N GLU A 365 -16.92 8.18 -5.86
CA GLU A 365 -16.32 7.87 -4.55
C GLU A 365 -16.61 8.97 -3.51
N CYS A 366 -16.63 10.25 -3.91
CA CYS A 366 -17.07 11.33 -3.04
C CYS A 366 -18.55 11.18 -2.64
N LEU A 367 -19.41 10.77 -3.56
CA LEU A 367 -20.83 10.52 -3.28
C LEU A 367 -21.05 9.33 -2.36
N ASP A 368 -20.28 8.24 -2.55
CA ASP A 368 -20.30 7.08 -1.66
C ASP A 368 -19.88 7.47 -0.24
N LEU A 369 -18.80 8.25 -0.11
CA LEU A 369 -18.34 8.75 1.18
C LEU A 369 -19.34 9.69 1.84
N TYR A 370 -20.00 10.55 1.07
CA TYR A 370 -21.10 11.38 1.57
C TYR A 370 -22.27 10.50 2.05
N GLY A 371 -22.59 9.43 1.33
CA GLY A 371 -23.58 8.42 1.75
C GLY A 371 -23.23 7.78 3.09
N TYR A 372 -21.96 7.43 3.30
CA TYR A 372 -21.47 6.90 4.56
C TYR A 372 -21.54 7.92 5.71
N PHE A 373 -21.17 9.17 5.46
CA PHE A 373 -21.26 10.24 6.47
C PHE A 373 -22.69 10.65 6.81
N SER A 374 -23.60 10.63 5.83
CA SER A 374 -25.01 10.95 6.01
C SER A 374 -25.83 9.80 6.60
N ASN A 375 -25.25 8.61 6.76
CA ASN A 375 -25.92 7.45 7.35
C ASN A 375 -26.33 7.73 8.82
N LYS A 376 -27.41 7.07 9.25
CA LYS A 376 -27.94 7.09 10.62
C LYS A 376 -26.86 6.76 11.65
N ASP A 377 -26.00 5.79 11.39
CA ASP A 377 -24.97 5.36 12.35
C ASP A 377 -23.95 6.46 12.64
N THR A 378 -23.43 7.11 11.60
CA THR A 378 -22.50 8.24 11.71
C THR A 378 -23.16 9.44 12.38
N ASN A 379 -24.38 9.79 11.96
CA ASN A 379 -25.15 10.87 12.60
C ASN A 379 -25.44 10.56 14.08
N TYR A 380 -25.67 9.30 14.42
CA TYR A 380 -25.89 8.89 15.80
C TYR A 380 -24.60 9.02 16.63
N LEU A 381 -23.43 8.70 16.08
CA LEU A 381 -22.13 8.98 16.70
C LEU A 381 -21.96 10.49 16.94
N MET A 382 -22.17 11.31 15.91
CA MET A 382 -22.03 12.78 16.01
C MET A 382 -22.95 13.36 17.09
N ARG A 383 -24.21 12.92 17.16
CA ARG A 383 -25.15 13.29 18.23
C ARG A 383 -24.70 12.79 19.60
N THR A 384 -24.14 11.58 19.69
CA THR A 384 -23.60 11.04 20.95
C THR A 384 -22.48 11.92 21.48
N LEU A 385 -21.51 12.30 20.63
CA LEU A 385 -20.40 13.17 21.02
C LEU A 385 -20.89 14.57 21.43
N LEU A 386 -21.79 15.16 20.64
CA LEU A 386 -22.35 16.48 20.94
C LEU A 386 -23.14 16.49 22.27
N ALA A 387 -23.95 15.46 22.51
CA ALA A 387 -24.69 15.31 23.76
C ALA A 387 -23.74 15.12 24.96
N SER A 388 -22.71 14.28 24.82
CA SER A 388 -21.69 14.12 25.86
C SER A 388 -20.99 15.43 26.20
N TYR A 389 -20.60 16.22 25.20
CA TYR A 389 -20.02 17.54 25.40
C TYR A 389 -20.98 18.51 26.11
N GLN A 390 -22.27 18.49 25.77
CA GLN A 390 -23.30 19.32 26.41
C GLN A 390 -23.71 18.86 27.82
N GLY A 391 -23.04 17.86 28.39
CA GLY A 391 -23.27 17.40 29.75
C GLY A 391 -24.40 16.37 29.90
N PHE A 392 -24.91 15.80 28.79
CA PHE A 392 -25.83 14.67 28.88
C PHE A 392 -25.08 13.44 29.40
N ASN A 393 -25.63 12.81 30.44
CA ASN A 393 -24.98 11.69 31.10
C ASN A 393 -25.25 10.38 30.33
N LEU A 394 -24.36 10.06 29.39
CA LEU A 394 -24.48 8.88 28.51
C LEU A 394 -23.65 7.68 28.98
N LEU A 395 -22.61 7.92 29.78
CA LEU A 395 -21.83 6.87 30.43
C LEU A 395 -22.47 6.53 31.78
N SER A 396 -22.29 5.28 32.23
CA SER A 396 -22.74 4.86 33.56
C SER A 396 -21.95 5.49 34.72
N THR A 397 -20.96 6.33 34.39
CA THR A 397 -20.08 7.07 35.30
C THR A 397 -20.50 8.54 35.42
N SER A 398 -19.90 9.26 36.38
CA SER A 398 -20.13 10.68 36.66
C SER A 398 -20.00 11.58 35.41
N THR A 399 -20.60 12.76 35.48
CA THR A 399 -20.47 13.82 34.47
C THR A 399 -19.01 14.06 34.08
N LEU A 400 -18.74 14.23 32.79
CA LEU A 400 -17.41 14.51 32.25
C LEU A 400 -16.82 15.76 32.90
N SER A 401 -15.51 15.73 33.19
CA SER A 401 -14.73 16.91 33.58
C SER A 401 -14.55 17.89 32.41
N ASP A 402 -14.16 19.13 32.70
CA ASP A 402 -13.92 20.15 31.67
C ASP A 402 -12.83 19.77 30.66
N LEU A 403 -11.84 18.97 31.07
CA LEU A 403 -10.80 18.44 30.18
C LEU A 403 -11.37 17.37 29.24
N GLU A 404 -12.14 16.43 29.81
CA GLU A 404 -12.80 15.35 29.06
C GLU A 404 -13.83 15.91 28.06
N ALA A 405 -14.63 16.89 28.48
CA ALA A 405 -15.59 17.56 27.62
C ALA A 405 -14.89 18.28 26.45
N ARG A 406 -13.75 18.95 26.70
CA ARG A 406 -12.94 19.57 25.64
C ARG A 406 -12.38 18.55 24.66
N ALA A 407 -11.90 17.40 25.14
CA ALA A 407 -11.40 16.33 24.26
C ALA A 407 -12.52 15.78 23.36
N VAL A 408 -13.70 15.54 23.92
CA VAL A 408 -14.89 15.10 23.15
C VAL A 408 -15.29 16.15 22.11
N TYR A 409 -15.27 17.44 22.48
CA TYR A 409 -15.59 18.53 21.57
C TYR A 409 -14.57 18.63 20.42
N LYS A 410 -13.26 18.52 20.71
CA LYS A 410 -12.19 18.52 19.70
C LYS A 410 -12.40 17.42 18.66
N VAL A 411 -12.70 16.20 19.10
CA VAL A 411 -13.00 15.07 18.19
C VAL A 411 -14.26 15.34 17.36
N TYR A 412 -15.32 15.85 17.99
CA TYR A 412 -16.56 16.21 17.29
C TYR A 412 -16.31 17.27 16.21
N THR A 413 -15.60 18.35 16.52
CA THR A 413 -15.32 19.43 15.57
C THR A 413 -14.44 18.95 14.43
N THR A 414 -13.38 18.16 14.71
CA THR A 414 -12.52 17.60 13.66
C THR A 414 -13.31 16.70 12.71
N LEU A 415 -14.15 15.79 13.23
CA LEU A 415 -15.02 14.96 12.38
C LEU A 415 -15.96 15.82 11.52
N ASN A 416 -16.57 16.85 12.11
CA ASN A 416 -17.46 17.76 11.40
C ASN A 416 -16.72 18.53 10.28
N LEU A 417 -15.45 18.92 10.50
CA LEU A 417 -14.61 19.54 9.46
C LEU A 417 -14.35 18.57 8.31
N VAL A 418 -13.97 17.32 8.61
CA VAL A 418 -13.77 16.27 7.58
C VAL A 418 -15.03 16.09 6.73
N MET A 419 -16.19 16.00 7.38
CA MET A 419 -17.48 15.82 6.74
C MET A 419 -17.86 17.02 5.84
N ASN A 420 -17.68 18.25 6.32
CA ASN A 420 -18.04 19.46 5.57
C ASN A 420 -17.06 19.77 4.44
N ALA A 421 -15.78 19.47 4.59
CA ALA A 421 -14.81 19.60 3.50
C ALA A 421 -15.18 18.73 2.29
N LEU A 422 -15.73 17.52 2.51
CA LEU A 422 -16.25 16.68 1.43
C LEU A 422 -17.44 17.34 0.71
N ARG A 423 -18.32 18.02 1.45
CA ARG A 423 -19.47 18.72 0.87
C ARG A 423 -19.05 19.91 0.02
N GLU A 424 -18.05 20.68 0.46
CA GLU A 424 -17.49 21.75 -0.35
C GLU A 424 -16.80 21.21 -1.61
N GLU A 425 -16.10 20.07 -1.53
CA GLU A 425 -15.53 19.44 -2.72
C GLU A 425 -16.60 18.93 -3.70
N LEU A 426 -17.68 18.31 -3.21
CA LEU A 426 -18.82 17.93 -4.05
C LEU A 426 -19.48 19.15 -4.72
N LYS A 427 -19.59 20.26 -3.99
CA LYS A 427 -20.10 21.54 -4.52
C LYS A 427 -19.16 22.15 -5.56
N ASN A 428 -17.84 22.05 -5.40
CA ASN A 428 -16.86 22.43 -6.43
C ASN A 428 -17.03 21.62 -7.71
N ARG A 429 -17.55 20.39 -7.61
CA ARG A 429 -17.92 19.51 -8.73
C ARG A 429 -19.36 19.72 -9.22
N HIS A 430 -19.99 20.83 -8.82
CA HIS A 430 -21.38 21.17 -9.14
C HIS A 430 -22.43 20.17 -8.65
N VAL A 431 -22.13 19.42 -7.58
CA VAL A 431 -23.07 18.51 -6.91
C VAL A 431 -23.59 19.15 -5.63
N VAL A 432 -24.90 19.38 -5.56
CA VAL A 432 -25.55 19.96 -4.38
C VAL A 432 -25.91 18.86 -3.38
N THR A 433 -25.47 19.01 -2.13
CA THR A 433 -25.74 18.06 -1.04
C THR A 433 -26.42 18.72 0.15
N ALA A 434 -27.30 17.97 0.83
CA ALA A 434 -27.91 18.42 2.08
C ALA A 434 -26.86 18.50 3.20
N ALA A 435 -27.07 19.40 4.16
CA ALA A 435 -26.23 19.47 5.36
C ALA A 435 -26.46 18.26 6.26
N TYR A 436 -25.40 17.80 6.92
CA TYR A 436 -25.52 16.79 7.95
C TYR A 436 -26.30 17.36 9.14
N ASP A 437 -27.31 16.63 9.60
CA ASP A 437 -28.13 17.05 10.73
C ASP A 437 -27.66 16.36 12.01
N HIS A 438 -27.14 17.17 12.93
CA HIS A 438 -26.66 16.73 14.24
C HIS A 438 -27.53 17.23 15.39
N ARG A 439 -28.76 17.69 15.09
CA ARG A 439 -29.68 18.22 16.12
C ARG A 439 -29.97 17.16 17.19
N LEU A 440 -29.87 17.60 18.43
CA LEU A 440 -30.32 16.86 19.59
C LEU A 440 -31.82 17.12 19.74
N GLU A 441 -32.64 16.45 18.93
CA GLU A 441 -34.10 16.42 19.15
C GLU A 441 -34.42 15.84 20.55
N ASP A 442 -35.63 16.10 21.07
CA ASP A 442 -36.17 15.62 22.37
C ASP A 442 -36.18 14.09 22.59
N LYS A 443 -35.62 13.31 21.66
CA LYS A 443 -35.46 11.86 21.80
C LYS A 443 -34.29 11.55 22.71
N ILE A 444 -34.58 10.82 23.80
CA ILE A 444 -33.60 10.27 24.72
C ILE A 444 -32.56 9.45 23.93
N LEU A 445 -31.32 9.91 23.89
CA LEU A 445 -30.19 9.19 23.33
C LEU A 445 -29.85 8.00 24.24
N LYS A 446 -29.81 6.80 23.66
CA LYS A 446 -29.36 5.58 24.34
C LYS A 446 -28.25 4.94 23.50
N PRO A 447 -26.99 5.39 23.63
CA PRO A 447 -25.94 4.92 22.75
C PRO A 447 -25.70 3.42 22.91
N GLY A 448 -25.61 2.73 21.78
CA GLY A 448 -25.20 1.33 21.75
C GLY A 448 -23.74 1.18 22.17
N ARG A 449 -23.34 -0.06 22.48
CA ARG A 449 -22.00 -0.41 22.99
C ARG A 449 -20.84 0.21 22.21
N ARG A 450 -20.91 0.26 20.88
CA ARG A 450 -19.83 0.78 20.02
C ARG A 450 -19.60 2.28 20.19
N ASN A 451 -20.67 3.06 20.29
CA ASN A 451 -20.55 4.51 20.49
C ASN A 451 -20.09 4.83 21.92
N LEU A 452 -20.49 4.02 22.91
CA LEU A 452 -19.94 4.14 24.27
C LEU A 452 -18.46 3.77 24.32
N GLN A 453 -18.03 2.73 23.59
CA GLN A 453 -16.62 2.35 23.46
C GLN A 453 -15.81 3.45 22.77
N ALA A 454 -16.35 4.06 21.71
CA ALA A 454 -15.75 5.19 21.03
C ALA A 454 -15.60 6.39 21.97
N LEU A 455 -16.66 6.73 22.72
CA LEU A 455 -16.62 7.80 23.71
C LEU A 455 -15.56 7.52 24.80
N GLN A 456 -15.54 6.33 25.38
CA GLN A 456 -14.53 5.93 26.36
C GLN A 456 -13.12 6.05 25.79
N ARG A 457 -12.91 5.60 24.54
CA ARG A 457 -11.62 5.69 23.87
C ARG A 457 -11.16 7.14 23.69
N ILE A 458 -12.09 8.07 23.45
CA ILE A 458 -11.74 9.50 23.39
C ILE A 458 -11.19 9.97 24.74
N LEU A 459 -11.84 9.60 25.84
CA LEU A 459 -11.39 9.96 27.19
C LEU A 459 -10.04 9.33 27.54
N ASP A 460 -9.80 8.10 27.08
CA ASP A 460 -8.56 7.39 27.39
C ASP A 460 -7.36 7.88 26.58
N ILE A 461 -7.57 8.37 25.34
CA ILE A 461 -6.48 8.64 24.38
C ILE A 461 -6.33 10.12 24.06
N TYR A 462 -7.43 10.84 23.85
CA TYR A 462 -7.41 12.23 23.38
C TYR A 462 -7.62 13.24 24.50
N CYS A 463 -7.95 12.79 25.71
CA CYS A 463 -7.89 13.63 26.89
C CYS A 463 -6.43 13.80 27.30
N GLU A 464 -5.89 15.01 27.11
CA GLU A 464 -4.59 15.39 27.66
C GLU A 464 -4.68 15.35 29.18
N ARG A 465 -4.20 14.25 29.76
CA ARG A 465 -4.03 14.17 31.22
C ARG A 465 -2.83 15.06 31.55
N PRO A 466 -2.96 15.97 32.54
CA PRO A 466 -1.78 16.66 33.04
C PRO A 466 -0.76 15.59 33.43
N LEU A 467 0.47 15.71 32.91
CA LEU A 467 1.58 14.85 33.30
C LEU A 467 1.60 14.84 34.83
N GLN A 468 1.40 13.67 35.44
CA GLN A 468 1.62 13.55 36.87
C GLN A 468 3.09 13.93 37.12
N GLU A 469 3.32 15.07 37.75
CA GLU A 469 4.63 15.49 38.23
C GLU A 469 5.24 14.32 38.98
N ASN A 470 6.29 13.74 38.40
CA ASN A 470 6.98 12.63 39.00
C ASN A 470 7.86 13.19 40.11
N LYS A 471 7.27 13.33 41.31
CA LYS A 471 7.95 13.88 42.50
C LYS A 471 9.28 13.17 42.81
N ALA A 472 9.43 11.90 42.42
CA ALA A 472 10.68 11.16 42.58
C ALA A 472 11.78 11.65 41.62
N LEU A 473 11.41 12.11 40.43
CA LEU A 473 12.32 12.71 39.43
C LEU A 473 12.73 14.12 39.85
N GLU A 474 11.80 14.93 40.36
CA GLU A 474 12.12 16.24 40.94
C GLU A 474 13.03 16.12 42.17
N GLN A 475 12.77 15.14 43.05
CA GLN A 475 13.65 14.84 44.18
C GLN A 475 15.06 14.43 43.72
N LEU A 476 15.15 13.68 42.61
CA LEU A 476 16.42 13.29 41.99
C LEU A 476 17.17 14.48 41.40
N PHE A 477 16.46 15.41 40.76
CA PHE A 477 17.07 16.65 40.26
C PHE A 477 17.51 17.57 41.40
N SER A 478 16.70 17.72 42.46
CA SER A 478 17.10 18.50 43.63
C SER A 478 18.33 17.91 44.34
N LEU A 479 18.50 16.58 44.32
CA LEU A 479 19.67 15.90 44.88
C LEU A 479 20.93 16.00 44.01
N LEU A 480 20.81 16.40 42.74
CA LEU A 480 21.92 16.61 41.81
C LEU A 480 22.31 18.09 41.69
N GLU A 481 21.42 19.00 42.09
CA GLU A 481 21.65 20.44 42.12
C GLU A 481 22.26 20.93 43.45
N ASP A 482 22.24 20.09 44.49
CA ASP A 482 23.08 20.19 45.71
C ASP A 482 24.40 19.42 45.55
#